data_AF-A0A971J533-F1
#
_entry.id   AF-A0A971J533-F1
#
_cell.length_a   1.000
_cell.length_b   1.000
_cell.length_c   1.000
_cell.angle_alpha   90.00
_cell.angle_beta   90.00
_cell.angle_gamma   90.00
#
_symmetry.space_group_name_H-M   'P 1'
#
loop_
_entity.id
_entity.type
_entity.pdbx_description
1 polymer ?
#
loop_
_entity_poly.entity_id
_entity_poly.type
_entity_poly.pdbx_seq_one_letter_code
_entity_poly.pdbx_strand_id
1 'polypeptide(L)'
;MSYAWRIGLVAVLALILITVAAVVTASALLNRRTDKEALEVLSTVPLEPREMIEQADLVGLPHCVQKWMERSGVVGKEKTRTVRLTQRGHMRLEEGKPWMPVEAVQYINVDEPGFVWKAEVKAAPLINLVGRDKYYQGHGSMQFRLLGLVPIVDARPGKEMDQSTLLRYLAEMLWYPTAALNDYINWEELDAHSARATMTWQGVSASMVFRFNDEGDMVSSVARR
;
A
#
# COMPACT_ATOMS: atom_id res chain seq x y z
N MET A 1 -36.38 45.77 -10.68
CA MET A 1 -35.62 44.96 -9.71
C MET A 1 -35.52 43.45 -10.07
N SER A 2 -35.65 43.03 -11.34
CA SER A 2 -35.85 41.60 -11.69
C SER A 2 -34.85 40.96 -12.66
N TYR A 3 -33.88 41.70 -13.23
CA TYR A 3 -32.96 41.16 -14.25
C TYR A 3 -31.56 40.85 -13.69
N ALA A 4 -31.03 41.73 -12.83
CA ALA A 4 -29.70 41.57 -12.21
C ALA A 4 -29.59 40.31 -11.34
N TRP A 5 -30.64 39.94 -10.60
CA TRP A 5 -30.64 38.74 -9.77
C TRP A 5 -30.64 37.45 -10.61
N ARG A 6 -31.30 37.46 -11.79
CA ARG A 6 -31.31 36.31 -12.71
C ARG A 6 -29.94 36.11 -13.37
N ILE A 7 -29.28 37.20 -13.78
CA ILE A 7 -27.91 37.15 -14.29
C ILE A 7 -26.97 36.64 -13.20
N GLY A 8 -27.09 37.17 -11.97
CA GLY A 8 -26.30 36.71 -10.83
C GLY A 8 -26.50 35.22 -10.55
N LEU A 9 -27.75 34.74 -10.56
CA LEU A 9 -28.07 33.32 -10.37
C LEU A 9 -27.46 32.43 -11.46
N VAL A 10 -27.60 32.83 -12.73
CA VAL A 10 -27.03 32.09 -13.87
C VAL A 10 -25.51 32.04 -13.76
N ALA A 11 -24.85 33.14 -13.40
CA ALA A 11 -23.41 33.18 -13.21
C ALA A 11 -22.94 32.26 -12.08
N VAL A 12 -23.67 32.23 -10.95
CA VAL A 12 -23.37 31.32 -9.83
C VAL A 12 -23.55 29.86 -10.23
N LEU A 13 -24.64 29.52 -10.92
CA LEU A 13 -24.88 28.14 -11.39
C LEU A 13 -23.82 27.69 -12.40
N ALA A 14 -23.44 28.57 -13.34
CA ALA A 14 -22.37 28.30 -14.29
C ALA A 14 -21.03 28.06 -13.57
N LEU A 15 -20.70 28.88 -12.57
CA LEU A 15 -19.49 28.71 -11.76
C LEU A 15 -19.48 27.37 -11.02
N ILE A 16 -20.60 26.99 -10.38
CA ILE A 16 -20.73 25.70 -9.70
C ILE A 16 -20.51 24.55 -10.69
N LEU A 17 -21.13 24.61 -11.86
CA LEU A 17 -21.00 23.57 -12.88
C LEU A 17 -19.55 23.44 -13.38
N ILE A 18 -18.86 24.57 -13.58
CA ILE A 18 -17.43 24.60 -13.93
C ILE A 18 -16.59 23.98 -12.81
N THR A 19 -16.84 24.34 -11.56
CA THR A 19 -16.10 23.78 -10.41
C THR A 19 -16.31 22.27 -10.29
N VAL A 20 -17.55 21.79 -10.40
CA VAL A 20 -17.86 20.35 -10.37
C VAL A 20 -17.18 19.63 -11.53
N ALA A 21 -17.25 20.16 -12.75
CA ALA A 21 -16.58 19.58 -13.91
C ALA A 21 -15.06 19.51 -13.72
N ALA A 22 -14.45 20.56 -13.15
CA ALA A 22 -13.02 20.58 -12.84
C ALA A 22 -12.64 19.50 -11.80
N VAL A 23 -13.40 19.37 -10.71
CA VAL A 23 -13.16 18.36 -9.67
C VAL A 23 -13.30 16.94 -10.22
N VAL A 24 -14.37 16.67 -10.98
CA VAL A 24 -14.60 15.36 -11.60
C VAL A 24 -13.48 15.01 -12.59
N THR A 25 -13.10 15.96 -13.44
CA THR A 25 -12.04 15.75 -14.44
C THR A 25 -10.69 15.52 -13.76
N ALA A 26 -10.32 16.34 -12.77
CA ALA A 26 -9.07 16.20 -12.04
C ALA A 26 -8.97 14.86 -11.31
N SER A 27 -10.06 14.45 -10.64
CA SER A 27 -10.14 13.14 -9.97
C SER A 27 -10.04 11.98 -10.96
N ALA A 28 -10.70 12.08 -12.12
CA ALA A 28 -10.62 11.06 -13.17
C ALA A 28 -9.21 10.95 -13.78
N LEU A 29 -8.52 12.08 -14.00
CA LEU A 29 -7.14 12.10 -14.49
C LEU A 29 -6.16 11.50 -13.48
N LEU A 30 -6.32 11.84 -12.19
CA LEU A 30 -5.52 11.25 -11.12
C LEU A 30 -5.73 9.74 -11.05
N ASN A 31 -6.99 9.29 -11.07
CA ASN A 31 -7.34 7.88 -11.07
C ASN A 31 -6.71 7.13 -12.25
N ARG A 32 -6.84 7.66 -13.48
CA ARG A 32 -6.22 7.06 -14.67
C ARG A 32 -4.71 6.98 -14.57
N ARG A 33 -4.05 7.99 -14.00
CA ARG A 33 -2.60 7.98 -13.79
C ARG A 33 -2.22 6.88 -12.80
N THR A 34 -2.91 6.79 -11.68
CA THR A 34 -2.67 5.74 -10.68
C THR A 34 -2.94 4.34 -11.23
N ASP A 35 -3.97 4.17 -12.06
CA ASP A 35 -4.26 2.88 -12.68
C ASP A 35 -3.14 2.47 -13.66
N LYS A 36 -2.54 3.42 -14.38
CA LYS A 36 -1.34 3.15 -15.21
C LYS A 36 -0.14 2.74 -14.38
N GLU A 37 0.10 3.42 -13.25
CA GLU A 37 1.20 3.04 -12.34
C GLU A 37 0.97 1.66 -11.72
N ALA A 38 -0.28 1.30 -11.41
CA ALA A 38 -0.60 -0.04 -10.94
C ALA A 38 -0.31 -1.10 -12.01
N LEU A 39 -0.68 -0.84 -13.26
CA LEU A 39 -0.34 -1.73 -14.37
C LEU A 39 1.17 -1.85 -14.58
N GLU A 40 1.91 -0.75 -14.44
CA GLU A 40 3.38 -0.77 -14.53
C GLU A 40 4.00 -1.68 -13.47
N VAL A 41 3.58 -1.54 -12.20
CA VAL A 41 4.04 -2.41 -11.10
C VAL A 41 3.73 -3.89 -11.36
N LEU A 42 2.59 -4.20 -11.98
CA LEU A 42 2.17 -5.58 -12.25
C LEU A 42 2.74 -6.14 -13.55
N SER A 43 3.25 -5.30 -14.46
CA SER A 43 3.68 -5.72 -15.80
C SER A 43 4.98 -6.53 -15.80
N THR A 44 5.76 -6.47 -14.73
CA THR A 44 7.04 -7.21 -14.60
C THR A 44 6.86 -8.65 -14.13
N VAL A 45 5.64 -9.05 -13.79
CA VAL A 45 5.33 -10.39 -13.28
C VAL A 45 5.43 -11.42 -14.42
N PRO A 46 6.29 -12.45 -14.31
CA PRO A 46 6.41 -13.48 -15.34
C PRO A 46 5.11 -14.25 -15.56
N LEU A 47 4.93 -14.80 -16.77
CA LEU A 47 3.81 -15.69 -17.12
C LEU A 47 4.12 -17.17 -16.89
N GLU A 48 5.35 -17.51 -16.51
CA GLU A 48 5.81 -18.87 -16.29
C GLU A 48 5.00 -19.60 -15.19
N PRO A 49 4.95 -20.94 -15.19
CA PRO A 49 4.30 -21.71 -14.14
C PRO A 49 4.77 -21.31 -12.74
N ARG A 50 3.87 -21.38 -11.76
CA ARG A 50 4.18 -21.04 -10.38
C ARG A 50 4.83 -22.22 -9.69
N GLU A 51 5.87 -21.94 -8.92
CA GLU A 51 6.47 -22.93 -8.05
C GLU A 51 5.50 -23.25 -6.90
N MET A 52 5.36 -24.54 -6.63
CA MET A 52 4.63 -25.04 -5.47
C MET A 52 5.53 -24.96 -4.26
N ILE A 53 4.99 -24.46 -3.14
CA ILE A 53 5.72 -24.40 -1.88
C ILE A 53 5.70 -25.77 -1.24
N GLU A 54 6.87 -26.34 -1.02
CA GLU A 54 7.06 -27.60 -0.32
C GLU A 54 7.50 -27.37 1.12
N GLN A 55 7.37 -28.38 1.97
CA GLN A 55 7.84 -28.30 3.36
C GLN A 55 9.36 -28.04 3.43
N ALA A 56 10.11 -28.52 2.44
CA ALA A 56 11.55 -28.31 2.34
C ALA A 56 11.93 -26.83 2.13
N ASP A 57 11.06 -26.02 1.52
CA ASP A 57 11.32 -24.59 1.29
C ASP A 57 11.32 -23.78 2.60
N LEU A 58 10.70 -24.31 3.66
CA LEU A 58 10.69 -23.66 4.98
C LEU A 58 11.98 -23.94 5.77
N VAL A 59 12.78 -24.92 5.34
CA VAL A 59 14.00 -25.33 6.03
C VAL A 59 15.02 -24.19 5.99
N GLY A 60 15.52 -23.80 7.17
CA GLY A 60 16.49 -22.71 7.32
C GLY A 60 15.86 -21.37 7.73
N LEU A 61 14.53 -21.23 7.66
CA LEU A 61 13.85 -20.11 8.31
C LEU A 61 13.87 -20.26 9.84
N PRO A 62 13.79 -19.16 10.61
CA PRO A 62 13.58 -19.24 12.06
C PRO A 62 12.34 -20.06 12.41
N HIS A 63 12.39 -20.81 13.50
CA HIS A 63 11.31 -21.75 13.84
C HIS A 63 9.93 -21.08 14.00
N CYS A 64 9.89 -19.85 14.54
CA CYS A 64 8.65 -19.07 14.65
C CYS A 64 8.08 -18.66 13.27
N VAL A 65 8.93 -18.42 12.28
CA VAL A 65 8.53 -18.10 10.90
C VAL A 65 8.01 -19.35 10.20
N GLN A 66 8.66 -20.50 10.38
CA GLN A 66 8.17 -21.79 9.84
C GLN A 66 6.75 -22.08 10.33
N LYS A 67 6.52 -21.99 11.65
CA LYS A 67 5.19 -22.15 12.25
C LYS A 67 4.16 -21.19 11.67
N TRP A 68 4.52 -19.92 11.48
CA TRP A 68 3.62 -18.93 10.88
C TRP A 68 3.27 -19.25 9.43
N MET A 69 4.23 -19.72 8.64
CA MET A 69 4.00 -20.10 7.26
C MET A 69 3.10 -21.34 7.15
N GLU A 70 3.34 -22.36 7.96
CA GLU A 70 2.47 -23.54 8.07
C GLU A 70 1.05 -23.15 8.49
N ARG A 71 0.92 -22.32 9.54
CA ARG A 71 -0.37 -21.84 10.03
C ARG A 71 -1.12 -20.99 9.00
N SER A 72 -0.38 -20.24 8.19
CA SER A 72 -0.93 -19.47 7.07
C SER A 72 -1.41 -20.36 5.91
N GLY A 73 -1.12 -21.67 5.94
CA GLY A 73 -1.60 -22.63 4.96
C GLY A 73 -0.90 -22.54 3.59
N VAL A 74 0.34 -22.06 3.56
CA VAL A 74 1.09 -21.85 2.31
C VAL A 74 1.70 -23.12 1.72
N VAL A 75 1.97 -24.14 2.54
CA VAL A 75 2.54 -25.41 2.07
C VAL A 75 1.54 -26.13 1.17
N GLY A 76 2.01 -26.61 0.02
CA GLY A 76 1.18 -27.20 -1.03
C GLY A 76 0.36 -26.17 -1.81
N LYS A 77 0.71 -24.88 -1.74
CA LYS A 77 0.13 -23.80 -2.57
C LYS A 77 1.19 -23.22 -3.48
N GLU A 78 0.74 -22.60 -4.56
CA GLU A 78 1.60 -21.83 -5.46
C GLU A 78 2.12 -20.56 -4.77
N LYS A 79 3.36 -20.16 -5.05
CA LYS A 79 3.89 -18.86 -4.61
C LYS A 79 3.00 -17.71 -5.11
N THR A 80 2.67 -16.77 -4.22
CA THR A 80 1.92 -15.56 -4.55
C THR A 80 2.80 -14.64 -5.37
N ARG A 81 2.34 -14.26 -6.57
CA ARG A 81 3.03 -13.27 -7.42
C ARG A 81 2.44 -11.87 -7.33
N THR A 82 1.12 -11.79 -7.23
CA THR A 82 0.41 -10.52 -7.16
C THR A 82 -0.74 -10.60 -6.17
N VAL A 83 -1.06 -9.46 -5.57
CA VAL A 83 -2.19 -9.33 -4.66
C VAL A 83 -2.98 -8.09 -5.04
N ARG A 84 -4.31 -8.23 -5.01
CA ARG A 84 -5.22 -7.10 -5.07
C ARG A 84 -6.03 -7.04 -3.78
N LEU A 85 -5.84 -5.98 -3.00
CA LEU A 85 -6.60 -5.75 -1.78
C LEU A 85 -7.66 -4.66 -2.04
N THR A 86 -8.87 -4.87 -1.52
CA THR A 86 -9.91 -3.82 -1.44
C THR A 86 -10.19 -3.57 0.04
N GLN A 87 -10.11 -2.32 0.44
CA GLN A 87 -10.16 -1.91 1.84
C GLN A 87 -11.26 -0.88 2.06
N ARG A 88 -11.99 -1.04 3.17
CA ARG A 88 -12.89 -0.03 3.72
C ARG A 88 -12.60 0.10 5.20
N GLY A 89 -12.44 1.31 5.67
CA GLY A 89 -12.11 1.55 7.06
C GLY A 89 -12.18 3.03 7.41
N HIS A 90 -11.47 3.39 8.47
CA HIS A 90 -11.32 4.77 8.89
C HIS A 90 -9.84 5.09 9.10
N MET A 91 -9.43 6.31 8.82
CA MET A 91 -8.09 6.80 9.11
C MET A 91 -8.15 8.18 9.76
N ARG A 92 -7.12 8.51 10.54
CA ARG A 92 -6.91 9.86 11.10
C ARG A 92 -5.53 10.33 10.67
N LEU A 93 -5.38 11.61 10.40
CA LEU A 93 -4.09 12.18 9.96
C LEU A 93 -3.08 12.25 11.10
N GLU A 94 -3.57 12.49 12.32
CA GLU A 94 -2.75 12.65 13.52
C GLU A 94 -3.51 12.07 14.72
N GLU A 95 -2.79 11.85 15.81
CA GLU A 95 -3.39 11.50 17.09
C GLU A 95 -4.34 12.61 17.57
N GLY A 96 -5.47 12.23 18.15
CA GLY A 96 -6.50 13.17 18.61
C GLY A 96 -7.36 13.82 17.51
N LYS A 97 -7.06 13.63 16.22
CA LYS A 97 -7.91 14.11 15.11
C LYS A 97 -9.09 13.16 14.84
N PRO A 98 -10.18 13.65 14.21
CA PRO A 98 -11.32 12.83 13.83
C PRO A 98 -10.93 11.70 12.88
N TRP A 99 -11.58 10.55 13.04
CA TRP A 99 -11.53 9.44 12.11
C TRP A 99 -12.36 9.78 10.86
N MET A 100 -11.78 9.55 9.69
CA MET A 100 -12.39 9.80 8.39
C MET A 100 -12.55 8.48 7.64
N PRO A 101 -13.72 8.19 7.06
CA PRO A 101 -13.91 7.01 6.23
C PRO A 101 -12.92 6.99 5.06
N VAL A 102 -12.32 5.83 4.80
CA VAL A 102 -11.43 5.59 3.67
C VAL A 102 -11.88 4.35 2.90
N GLU A 103 -11.89 4.48 1.58
CA GLU A 103 -11.98 3.36 0.65
C GLU A 103 -10.68 3.31 -0.16
N ALA A 104 -10.11 2.12 -0.31
CA ALA A 104 -8.85 1.96 -1.02
C ALA A 104 -8.76 0.66 -1.81
N VAL A 105 -7.95 0.67 -2.86
CA VAL A 105 -7.54 -0.50 -3.61
C VAL A 105 -6.02 -0.52 -3.69
N GLN A 106 -5.43 -1.66 -3.37
CA GLN A 106 -4.00 -1.88 -3.46
C GLN A 106 -3.68 -2.96 -4.47
N TYR A 107 -2.66 -2.72 -5.27
CA TYR A 107 -2.04 -3.72 -6.13
C TYR A 107 -0.61 -3.92 -5.66
N ILE A 108 -0.21 -5.18 -5.51
CA ILE A 108 1.10 -5.57 -4.98
C ILE A 108 1.73 -6.56 -5.94
N ASN A 109 3.00 -6.34 -6.28
CA ASN A 109 3.86 -7.30 -6.95
C ASN A 109 4.79 -7.90 -5.90
N VAL A 110 4.80 -9.23 -5.83
CA VAL A 110 5.52 -10.02 -4.85
C VAL A 110 6.85 -10.55 -5.42
N ASP A 111 6.94 -10.79 -6.71
CA ASP A 111 8.16 -11.27 -7.36
C ASP A 111 9.21 -10.15 -7.39
N GLU A 112 8.80 -8.97 -7.84
CA GLU A 112 9.56 -7.73 -7.73
C GLU A 112 8.84 -6.80 -6.74
N PRO A 113 9.36 -6.62 -5.52
CA PRO A 113 8.62 -5.95 -4.45
C PRO A 113 8.22 -4.54 -4.86
N GLY A 114 6.91 -4.34 -4.93
CA GLY A 114 6.31 -3.09 -5.35
C GLY A 114 4.82 -3.05 -5.06
N PHE A 115 4.27 -1.85 -4.86
CA PHE A 115 2.84 -1.67 -4.72
C PHE A 115 2.37 -0.30 -5.21
N VAL A 116 1.09 -0.24 -5.57
CA VAL A 116 0.33 1.02 -5.68
C VAL A 116 -0.91 0.90 -4.83
N TRP A 117 -1.03 1.79 -3.85
CA TRP A 117 -2.19 1.93 -2.98
C TRP A 117 -2.94 3.19 -3.38
N LYS A 118 -4.16 3.04 -3.88
CA LYS A 118 -5.05 4.13 -4.30
C LYS A 118 -6.13 4.31 -3.27
N ALA A 119 -6.34 5.54 -2.80
CA ALA A 119 -7.28 5.80 -1.71
C ALA A 119 -8.12 7.05 -1.92
N GLU A 120 -9.34 6.99 -1.40
CA GLU A 120 -10.27 8.10 -1.26
C GLU A 120 -10.69 8.22 0.21
N VAL A 121 -10.41 9.37 0.81
CA VAL A 121 -10.68 9.69 2.21
C VAL A 121 -11.75 10.77 2.28
N LYS A 122 -12.85 10.50 2.97
CA LYS A 122 -13.96 11.46 3.13
C LYS A 122 -13.69 12.37 4.32
N ALA A 123 -13.11 13.54 4.07
CA ALA A 123 -12.73 14.49 5.12
C ALA A 123 -13.93 15.28 5.67
N ALA A 124 -14.89 15.62 4.82
CA ALA A 124 -16.16 16.22 5.19
C ALA A 124 -17.22 15.97 4.10
N PRO A 125 -18.51 16.34 4.29
CA PRO A 125 -19.49 16.26 3.20
C PRO A 125 -19.01 17.01 1.97
N LEU A 126 -18.97 16.31 0.82
CA LEU A 126 -18.48 16.81 -0.47
C LEU A 126 -16.97 17.15 -0.51
N ILE A 127 -16.20 16.84 0.54
CA ILE A 127 -14.76 17.13 0.63
C ILE A 127 -13.99 15.83 0.80
N ASN A 128 -13.34 15.39 -0.28
CA ASN A 128 -12.55 14.16 -0.30
C ASN A 128 -11.07 14.47 -0.55
N LEU A 129 -10.19 13.70 0.09
CA LEU A 129 -8.79 13.58 -0.28
C LEU A 129 -8.66 12.34 -1.16
N VAL A 130 -8.16 12.52 -2.37
CA VAL A 130 -7.88 11.42 -3.30
C VAL A 130 -6.40 11.37 -3.58
N GLY A 131 -5.85 10.17 -3.63
CA GLY A 131 -4.41 10.04 -3.76
C GLY A 131 -3.92 8.61 -3.87
N ARG A 132 -2.60 8.50 -3.84
CA ARG A 132 -1.91 7.22 -3.82
C ARG A 132 -0.65 7.24 -2.97
N ASP A 133 -0.30 6.05 -2.51
CA ASP A 133 1.05 5.70 -2.07
C ASP A 133 1.63 4.65 -3.03
N LYS A 134 2.93 4.69 -3.28
CA LYS A 134 3.59 3.82 -4.26
C LYS A 134 4.99 3.47 -3.81
N TYR A 135 5.34 2.20 -3.96
CA TYR A 135 6.72 1.71 -3.94
C TYR A 135 6.98 0.95 -5.23
N TYR A 136 8.02 1.32 -5.99
CA TYR A 136 8.38 0.60 -7.21
C TYR A 136 9.86 0.82 -7.52
N GLN A 137 10.57 -0.24 -7.92
CA GLN A 137 11.98 -0.18 -8.33
C GLN A 137 12.89 0.50 -7.27
N GLY A 138 12.65 0.25 -5.98
CA GLY A 138 13.42 0.86 -4.89
C GLY A 138 12.97 2.26 -4.47
N HIS A 139 11.95 2.83 -5.11
CA HIS A 139 11.53 4.21 -4.86
C HIS A 139 10.11 4.33 -4.33
N GLY A 140 9.97 5.06 -3.22
CA GLY A 140 8.72 5.41 -2.59
C GLY A 140 8.18 6.76 -3.05
N SER A 141 6.86 6.93 -3.16
CA SER A 141 6.24 8.23 -3.38
C SER A 141 4.78 8.26 -2.96
N MET A 142 4.35 9.38 -2.37
CA MET A 142 2.99 9.57 -1.90
C MET A 142 2.40 10.88 -2.40
N GLN A 143 1.19 10.83 -2.96
CA GLN A 143 0.51 12.01 -3.50
C GLN A 143 -0.96 12.01 -3.08
N PHE A 144 -1.38 13.04 -2.35
CA PHE A 144 -2.79 13.26 -1.98
C PHE A 144 -3.23 14.66 -2.36
N ARG A 145 -4.42 14.77 -2.94
CA ARG A 145 -5.04 16.02 -3.37
C ARG A 145 -6.44 16.18 -2.78
N LEU A 146 -6.73 17.38 -2.30
CA LEU A 146 -8.07 17.81 -1.94
C LEU A 146 -8.89 18.01 -3.21
N LEU A 147 -10.02 17.30 -3.30
CA LEU A 147 -10.93 17.30 -4.45
C LEU A 147 -10.23 16.98 -5.79
N GLY A 148 -9.12 16.23 -5.74
CA GLY A 148 -8.30 15.92 -6.92
C GLY A 148 -7.49 17.10 -7.47
N LEU A 149 -7.63 18.31 -6.92
CA LEU A 149 -7.06 19.55 -7.45
C LEU A 149 -5.85 20.01 -6.63
N VAL A 150 -6.08 20.32 -5.35
CA VAL A 150 -5.09 21.01 -4.50
C VAL A 150 -4.19 19.98 -3.82
N PRO A 151 -2.86 19.98 -4.05
CA PRO A 151 -1.96 19.05 -3.38
C PRO A 151 -1.92 19.31 -1.88
N ILE A 152 -2.13 18.24 -1.10
CA ILE A 152 -2.02 18.22 0.36
C ILE A 152 -0.79 17.42 0.79
N VAL A 153 -0.46 16.37 0.04
CA VAL A 153 0.77 15.59 0.20
C VAL A 153 1.41 15.42 -1.18
N ASP A 154 2.70 15.72 -1.30
CA ASP A 154 3.54 15.42 -2.47
C ASP A 154 4.92 14.97 -1.99
N ALA A 155 4.98 13.76 -1.46
CA ALA A 155 6.21 13.15 -0.98
C ALA A 155 6.90 12.42 -2.15
N ARG A 156 8.12 12.86 -2.46
CA ARG A 156 8.90 12.36 -3.59
C ARG A 156 9.89 11.27 -3.16
N PRO A 157 10.44 10.49 -4.11
CA PRO A 157 11.50 9.54 -3.82
C PRO A 157 12.68 10.20 -3.11
N GLY A 158 13.31 9.42 -2.24
CA GLY A 158 14.40 9.85 -1.38
C GLY A 158 14.56 8.88 -0.23
N LYS A 159 15.76 8.85 0.35
CA LYS A 159 16.20 7.83 1.32
C LYS A 159 15.13 7.46 2.36
N GLU A 160 14.55 8.45 3.03
CA GLU A 160 13.54 8.22 4.08
C GLU A 160 12.21 7.66 3.53
N MET A 161 11.76 8.17 2.39
CA MET A 161 10.53 7.72 1.74
C MET A 161 10.68 6.30 1.17
N ASP A 162 11.81 6.04 0.52
CA ASP A 162 12.15 4.75 -0.06
C ASP A 162 12.25 3.68 1.05
N GLN A 163 12.94 3.98 2.16
CA GLN A 163 13.02 3.09 3.31
C GLN A 163 11.67 2.90 4.02
N SER A 164 10.87 3.96 4.18
CA SER A 164 9.55 3.90 4.83
C SER A 164 8.57 3.02 4.04
N THR A 165 8.53 3.19 2.72
CA THR A 165 7.66 2.39 1.85
C THR A 165 8.14 0.95 1.70
N LEU A 166 9.46 0.70 1.72
CA LEU A 166 10.02 -0.66 1.84
C LEU A 166 9.58 -1.35 3.13
N LEU A 167 9.66 -0.64 4.28
CA LEU A 167 9.18 -1.16 5.57
C LEU A 167 7.67 -1.43 5.55
N ARG A 168 6.88 -0.58 4.89
CA ARG A 168 5.44 -0.80 4.71
C ARG A 168 5.18 -2.08 3.92
N TYR A 169 5.86 -2.28 2.79
CA TYR A 169 5.75 -3.51 2.00
C TYR A 169 6.10 -4.75 2.83
N LEU A 170 7.18 -4.68 3.61
CA LEU A 170 7.60 -5.77 4.50
C LEU A 170 6.55 -6.04 5.61
N ALA A 171 5.98 -5.00 6.21
CA ALA A 171 4.95 -5.13 7.24
C ALA A 171 3.65 -5.75 6.71
N GLU A 172 3.27 -5.44 5.47
CA GLU A 172 2.05 -5.91 4.83
C GLU A 172 2.14 -7.38 4.34
N MET A 173 3.31 -8.02 4.46
CA MET A 173 3.53 -9.43 4.11
C MET A 173 2.58 -10.41 4.80
N LEU A 174 1.95 -10.01 5.91
CA LEU A 174 0.87 -10.78 6.53
C LEU A 174 -0.31 -11.06 5.58
N TRP A 175 -0.53 -10.22 4.57
CA TRP A 175 -1.55 -10.41 3.53
C TRP A 175 -1.11 -11.38 2.42
N TYR A 176 0.19 -11.65 2.31
CA TYR A 176 0.81 -12.52 1.31
C TYR A 176 2.02 -13.27 1.89
N PRO A 177 1.80 -14.23 2.81
CA PRO A 177 2.87 -14.84 3.60
C PRO A 177 3.98 -15.50 2.78
N THR A 178 3.68 -15.93 1.55
CA THR A 178 4.66 -16.57 0.66
C THR A 178 5.84 -15.67 0.31
N ALA A 179 5.70 -14.34 0.41
CA ALA A 179 6.81 -13.41 0.15
C ALA A 179 7.98 -13.58 1.13
N ALA A 180 7.74 -14.21 2.30
CA ALA A 180 8.76 -14.50 3.29
C ALA A 180 9.87 -15.44 2.77
N LEU A 181 9.61 -16.16 1.67
CA LEU A 181 10.55 -17.06 0.99
C LEU A 181 11.38 -16.40 -0.11
N ASN A 182 11.11 -15.13 -0.43
CA ASN A 182 11.84 -14.48 -1.52
C ASN A 182 13.23 -14.05 -1.07
N ASP A 183 14.21 -14.19 -1.95
CA ASP A 183 15.64 -13.92 -1.70
C ASP A 183 15.94 -12.48 -1.26
N TYR A 184 15.04 -11.53 -1.56
CA TYR A 184 15.16 -10.16 -1.12
C TYR A 184 14.85 -9.97 0.38
N ILE A 185 14.38 -11.01 1.09
CA ILE A 185 14.17 -11.04 2.54
C ILE A 185 15.12 -12.06 3.18
N ASN A 186 15.94 -11.59 4.11
CA ASN A 186 16.78 -12.45 4.93
C ASN A 186 16.26 -12.48 6.36
N TRP A 187 16.19 -13.68 6.94
CA TRP A 187 15.69 -13.89 8.29
C TRP A 187 16.80 -14.22 9.28
N GLU A 188 16.68 -13.69 10.49
CA GLU A 188 17.53 -13.97 11.63
C GLU A 188 16.65 -14.30 12.84
N GLU A 189 16.85 -15.47 13.43
CA GLU A 189 16.17 -15.85 14.66
C GLU A 189 16.69 -15.01 15.83
N LEU A 190 15.78 -14.41 16.60
CA LEU A 190 16.15 -13.64 17.80
C LEU A 190 15.84 -14.41 19.09
N ASP A 191 14.67 -15.04 19.14
CA ASP A 191 14.24 -15.94 20.21
C ASP A 191 13.10 -16.85 19.70
N ALA A 192 12.53 -17.68 20.59
CA ALA A 192 11.48 -18.63 20.28
C ALA A 192 10.20 -18.01 19.67
N HIS A 193 9.97 -16.71 19.88
CA HIS A 193 8.76 -15.99 19.48
C HIS A 193 9.06 -14.79 18.58
N SER A 194 10.30 -14.58 18.15
CA SER A 194 10.63 -13.43 17.33
C SER A 194 11.77 -13.67 16.37
N ALA A 195 11.64 -13.05 15.21
CA ALA A 195 12.62 -13.07 14.15
C ALA A 195 12.77 -11.68 13.53
N ARG A 196 13.97 -11.34 13.11
CA ARG A 196 14.26 -10.15 12.33
C ARG A 196 14.22 -10.51 10.86
N ALA A 197 13.38 -9.81 10.10
CA ALA A 197 13.48 -9.80 8.65
C ALA A 197 14.26 -8.57 8.22
N THR A 198 15.26 -8.74 7.36
CA THR A 198 15.96 -7.67 6.67
C THR A 198 15.69 -7.77 5.19
N MET A 199 15.02 -6.77 4.64
CA MET A 199 14.68 -6.69 3.24
C MET A 199 15.66 -5.77 2.52
N THR A 200 16.21 -6.21 1.39
CA THR A 200 17.10 -5.40 0.55
C THR A 200 16.65 -5.44 -0.89
N TRP A 201 16.42 -4.27 -1.48
CA TRP A 201 15.97 -4.16 -2.86
C TRP A 201 16.51 -2.88 -3.50
N GLN A 202 17.11 -3.00 -4.69
CA GLN A 202 17.60 -1.86 -5.49
C GLN A 202 18.44 -0.85 -4.68
N GLY A 203 19.30 -1.33 -3.78
CA GLY A 203 20.19 -0.50 -2.95
C GLY A 203 19.54 0.09 -1.69
N VAL A 204 18.24 -0.13 -1.46
CA VAL A 204 17.55 0.24 -0.22
C VAL A 204 17.46 -0.98 0.69
N SER A 205 17.76 -0.81 1.98
CA SER A 205 17.69 -1.89 2.97
C SER A 205 16.97 -1.42 4.23
N ALA A 206 16.11 -2.28 4.77
CA ALA A 206 15.42 -2.02 6.03
C ALA A 206 15.11 -3.32 6.78
N SER A 207 15.04 -3.23 8.11
CA SER A 207 14.76 -4.38 8.96
C SER A 207 13.55 -4.17 9.86
N MET A 208 12.81 -5.23 10.10
CA MET A 208 11.65 -5.28 10.99
C MET A 208 11.73 -6.52 11.88
N VAL A 209 11.42 -6.36 13.16
CA VAL A 209 11.28 -7.49 14.09
C VAL A 209 9.82 -7.89 14.13
N PHE A 210 9.55 -9.14 13.78
CA PHE A 210 8.23 -9.77 13.87
C PHE A 210 8.15 -10.61 15.14
N ARG A 211 7.00 -10.56 15.81
CA ARG A 211 6.69 -11.39 16.97
C ARG A 211 5.51 -12.30 16.68
N PHE A 212 5.58 -13.52 17.19
CA PHE A 212 4.61 -14.58 16.98
C PHE A 212 4.15 -15.17 18.33
N ASN A 213 2.90 -15.62 18.42
CA ASN A 213 2.44 -16.40 19.57
C ASN A 213 2.85 -17.89 19.45
N ASP A 214 2.48 -18.70 20.43
CA ASP A 214 2.79 -20.14 20.47
C ASP A 214 2.20 -20.91 19.29
N GLU A 215 1.02 -20.46 18.83
CA GLU A 215 0.30 -21.01 17.69
C GLU A 215 0.94 -20.67 16.35
N GLY A 216 1.79 -19.63 16.27
CA GLY A 216 2.40 -19.16 15.02
C GLY A 216 1.66 -17.99 14.36
N ASP A 217 0.70 -17.35 15.02
CA ASP A 217 0.12 -16.09 14.54
C ASP A 217 1.10 -14.93 14.75
N MET A 218 1.24 -14.09 13.73
CA MET A 218 1.96 -12.82 13.84
C MET A 218 1.15 -11.85 14.71
N VAL A 219 1.70 -11.44 15.85
CA VAL A 219 0.99 -10.59 16.83
C VAL A 219 1.46 -9.15 16.82
N SER A 220 2.70 -8.89 16.38
CA SER A 220 3.21 -7.53 16.23
C SER A 220 4.42 -7.49 15.30
N SER A 221 4.68 -6.31 14.76
CA SER A 221 5.89 -6.02 14.01
C SER A 221 6.41 -4.62 14.38
N VAL A 222 7.73 -4.49 14.53
CA VAL A 222 8.37 -3.23 14.95
C VAL A 222 9.63 -3.00 14.13
N ALA A 223 9.69 -1.87 13.44
CA ALA A 223 10.94 -1.35 12.88
C ALA A 223 11.55 -0.35 13.87
N ARG A 224 12.87 -0.42 14.06
CA ARG A 224 13.61 0.65 14.73
C ARG A 224 13.93 1.73 13.69
N ARG A 225 13.61 2.98 14.03
CA ARG A 225 14.04 4.15 13.26
C ARG A 225 15.55 4.36 13.40
#